data_AF-A0A372EVE9-F1
#
_entry.id   AF-A0A372EVE9-F1
#
_cell.length_a   1.000
_cell.length_b   1.000
_cell.length_c   1.000
_cell.angle_alpha   90.00
_cell.angle_beta   90.00
_cell.angle_gamma   90.00
#
_symmetry.space_group_name_H-M   'P 1'
#
loop_
_entity.id
_entity.type
_entity.pdbx_description
1 polymer ?
#
loop_
_entity_poly.entity_id
_entity_poly.type
_entity_poly.pdbx_seq_one_letter_code
_entity_poly.pdbx_strand_id
1 'polypeptide(L)'
;MFEFLKKIGGKGAAAQESQRQTVARALGEINAVLAGLEEKPVLSYDAENSQIALELPEQMPDEALALPAPGADEAPGEGDK
;
A
#
# COMPACT_ATOMS: atom_id res chain seq x y z
N MET A 1 30.56 7.12 -38.25
CA MET A 1 30.24 6.03 -37.30
C MET A 1 30.31 6.45 -35.81
N PHE A 2 31.11 7.45 -35.41
CA PHE A 2 31.34 7.79 -33.99
C PHE A 2 30.34 8.78 -33.34
N GLU A 3 29.62 9.59 -34.11
CA GLU A 3 28.66 10.58 -33.56
C GLU A 3 27.38 9.97 -33.00
N PHE A 4 27.08 8.70 -33.33
CA PHE A 4 25.91 7.98 -32.82
C PHE A 4 26.09 7.54 -31.35
N LEU A 5 27.31 7.16 -30.94
CA LEU A 5 27.58 6.74 -29.56
C LEU A 5 27.47 7.91 -28.56
N LYS A 6 27.80 9.13 -28.97
CA LYS A 6 27.72 10.32 -28.11
C LYS A 6 26.28 10.70 -27.73
N LYS A 7 25.30 10.29 -28.54
CA LYS A 7 23.87 10.58 -28.31
C LYS A 7 23.20 9.59 -27.34
N ILE A 8 23.84 8.46 -27.06
CA ILE A 8 23.36 7.44 -26.11
C ILE A 8 23.85 7.74 -24.68
N GLY A 9 24.94 8.50 -24.53
CA GLY A 9 25.49 8.89 -23.22
C GLY A 9 24.81 10.10 -22.55
N GLY A 10 23.64 10.53 -23.05
CA GLY A 10 23.07 11.85 -22.75
C GLY A 10 21.63 11.82 -22.25
N LYS A 11 21.38 11.18 -21.11
CA LYS A 11 20.32 11.54 -20.14
C LYS A 11 20.43 10.57 -18.97
N GLY A 12 20.56 11.09 -17.76
CA GLY A 12 20.52 10.29 -16.54
C GLY A 12 19.20 9.53 -16.47
N ALA A 13 19.19 8.30 -16.97
CA ALA A 13 18.23 7.31 -16.56
C ALA A 13 18.52 7.08 -15.08
N ALA A 14 17.61 7.51 -14.21
CA ALA A 14 17.64 7.09 -12.82
C ALA A 14 17.87 5.57 -12.83
N ALA A 15 18.93 5.12 -12.17
CA ALA A 15 19.34 3.73 -12.20
C ALA A 15 18.12 2.87 -11.87
N GLN A 16 17.65 2.08 -12.82
CA GLN A 16 16.46 1.25 -12.64
C GLN A 16 16.73 0.33 -11.45
N GLU A 17 15.86 0.36 -10.45
CA GLU A 17 16.03 -0.49 -9.26
C GLU A 17 16.13 -1.96 -9.68
N SER A 18 17.09 -2.66 -9.09
CA SER A 18 17.12 -4.12 -9.19
C SER A 18 15.92 -4.72 -8.45
N GLN A 19 15.49 -5.91 -8.87
CA GLN A 19 14.37 -6.62 -8.22
C GLN A 19 14.57 -6.77 -6.70
N ARG A 20 15.82 -7.03 -6.26
CA ARG A 20 16.16 -7.13 -4.84
C ARG A 20 15.95 -5.82 -4.08
N GLN A 21 16.34 -4.69 -4.69
CA GLN A 21 16.14 -3.36 -4.10
C GLN A 21 14.65 -3.03 -4.02
N THR A 22 13.90 -3.32 -5.07
CA THR A 22 12.45 -3.08 -5.08
C THR A 22 11.73 -3.88 -4.01
N VAL A 23 12.06 -5.17 -3.84
CA VAL A 23 11.48 -6.00 -2.77
C VAL A 23 11.84 -5.46 -1.38
N ALA A 24 13.12 -5.12 -1.15
CA ALA A 24 13.55 -4.57 0.13
C ALA A 24 12.84 -3.25 0.47
N ARG A 25 12.66 -2.37 -0.52
CA ARG A 25 11.92 -1.11 -0.35
C ARG A 25 10.44 -1.36 -0.03
N ALA A 26 9.77 -2.20 -0.81
CA ALA A 26 8.35 -2.52 -0.61
C ALA A 26 8.09 -3.14 0.77
N LEU A 27 8.94 -4.07 1.21
CA LEU A 27 8.85 -4.66 2.55
C LEU A 27 9.09 -3.62 3.65
N GLY A 28 10.02 -2.69 3.44
CA GLY A 28 10.25 -1.58 4.37
C GLY A 28 9.02 -0.69 4.54
N GLU A 29 8.38 -0.33 3.42
CA GLU A 29 7.16 0.49 3.40
C GLU A 29 6.00 -0.23 4.10
N ILE A 30 5.75 -1.49 3.77
CA ILE A 30 4.71 -2.31 4.41
C ILE A 30 4.97 -2.41 5.91
N ASN A 31 6.19 -2.74 6.33
CA ASN A 31 6.54 -2.86 7.74
C ASN A 31 6.36 -1.55 8.51
N ALA A 32 6.65 -0.40 7.89
CA ALA A 32 6.45 0.90 8.52
C ALA A 32 4.96 1.16 8.82
N VAL A 33 4.07 0.82 7.89
CA VAL A 33 2.61 0.93 8.10
C VAL A 33 2.16 -0.04 9.19
N LEU A 34 2.55 -1.32 9.08
CA LEU A 34 2.15 -2.36 10.04
C LEU A 34 2.66 -2.09 11.46
N ALA A 35 3.81 -1.43 11.60
CA ALA A 35 4.32 -1.02 12.91
C ALA A 35 3.38 -0.03 13.62
N GLY A 36 2.70 0.84 12.87
CA GLY A 36 1.79 1.86 13.39
C GLY A 36 0.38 1.36 13.76
N LEU A 37 0.01 0.14 13.38
CA LEU A 37 -1.31 -0.42 13.72
C LEU A 37 -1.35 -0.87 15.18
N GLU A 38 -2.44 -0.55 15.90
CA GLU A 38 -2.68 -1.02 17.27
C GLU A 38 -2.97 -2.52 17.28
N GLU A 39 -3.88 -2.97 16.40
CA GLU A 39 -4.13 -4.37 16.12
C GLU A 39 -3.31 -4.85 14.92
N LYS A 40 -2.61 -5.99 15.06
CA LYS A 40 -1.73 -6.51 14.02
C LYS A 40 -2.51 -7.39 13.05
N PRO A 41 -2.42 -7.14 11.73
CA PRO A 41 -3.11 -7.95 10.73
C PRO A 41 -2.49 -9.35 10.59
N VAL A 42 -3.30 -10.30 10.10
CA VAL A 42 -2.83 -11.65 9.78
C VAL A 42 -2.17 -11.65 8.41
N LEU A 43 -0.97 -12.21 8.31
CA LEU A 43 -0.25 -12.41 7.05
C LEU A 43 -0.47 -13.82 6.54
N SER A 44 -1.00 -13.93 5.32
CA SER A 44 -1.26 -15.19 4.63
C SER A 44 -0.43 -15.27 3.35
N TYR A 45 0.17 -16.43 3.09
CA TYR A 45 0.90 -16.69 1.85
C TYR A 45 0.25 -17.83 1.07
N ASP A 46 -0.17 -17.52 -0.16
CA ASP A 46 -0.63 -18.51 -1.13
C ASP A 46 0.54 -18.95 -2.02
N ALA A 47 0.99 -20.18 -1.81
CA ALA A 47 2.10 -20.76 -2.54
C ALA A 47 1.75 -21.16 -3.98
N GLU A 48 0.48 -21.43 -4.30
CA GLU A 48 0.05 -21.82 -5.64
C GLU A 48 0.07 -20.61 -6.58
N ASN A 49 -0.37 -19.46 -6.08
CA ASN A 49 -0.44 -18.22 -6.85
C ASN A 49 0.73 -17.25 -6.58
N SER A 50 1.64 -17.59 -5.64
CA SER A 50 2.72 -16.71 -5.19
C SER A 50 2.22 -15.34 -4.72
N GLN A 51 1.14 -15.33 -3.93
CA GLN A 51 0.49 -14.11 -3.46
C GLN A 51 0.63 -13.95 -1.95
N ILE A 52 0.79 -12.70 -1.51
CA ILE A 52 0.79 -12.32 -0.09
C ILE A 52 -0.50 -11.53 0.15
N ALA A 53 -1.29 -11.96 1.12
CA ALA A 53 -2.49 -11.28 1.57
C ALA A 53 -2.34 -10.81 3.02
N LEU A 54 -2.91 -9.65 3.32
CA LEU A 54 -2.98 -9.08 4.66
C LEU A 54 -4.45 -8.91 5.02
N GLU A 55 -4.89 -9.57 6.10
CA GLU A 55 -6.20 -9.32 6.69
C GLU A 55 -6.09 -8.12 7.61
N LEU A 56 -6.45 -6.94 7.09
CA LEU A 56 -6.37 -5.67 7.80
C LEU A 56 -7.43 -5.57 8.91
N PRO A 57 -7.15 -4.81 9.99
CA PRO A 57 -8.15 -4.54 11.02
C PRO A 57 -9.38 -3.83 10.42
N GLU A 58 -10.54 -4.00 11.06
CA GLU A 58 -11.83 -3.48 10.58
C GLU A 58 -11.81 -1.96 10.40
N GLN A 59 -11.07 -1.25 11.26
CA GLN A 59 -10.88 0.19 11.16
C GLN A 59 -9.39 0.51 11.25
N MET A 60 -8.89 1.26 10.27
CA MET A 60 -7.51 1.73 10.29
C MET A 60 -7.38 2.94 11.24
N PRO A 61 -6.22 3.14 11.90
CA PRO A 61 -6.06 4.22 12.89
C PRO A 61 -6.30 5.64 12.33
N ASP A 62 -5.97 5.87 11.06
CA ASP A 62 -6.22 7.12 10.34
C ASP A 62 -7.72 7.34 10.05
N GLU A 63 -8.48 6.26 9.85
CA GLU A 63 -9.92 6.29 9.65
C GLU A 63 -10.69 6.54 10.96
N ALA A 64 -10.20 6.03 12.09
CA ALA A 64 -10.79 6.29 13.41
C ALA A 64 -10.74 7.77 13.83
N LEU A 65 -9.78 8.53 13.29
CA LEU A 65 -9.64 9.97 13.52
C LEU A 65 -10.50 10.81 12.58
N ALA A 66 -11.03 10.22 11.51
CA ALA A 66 -11.94 10.91 10.60
C ALA A 66 -13.33 11.00 11.24
N LEU A 67 -13.87 12.22 11.33
CA LEU A 67 -15.28 12.39 11.66
C LEU A 67 -16.11 11.64 10.62
N PRO A 68 -17.16 10.88 11.04
CA PRO A 68 -18.06 10.26 10.07
C PRO A 68 -18.64 11.34 9.16
N ALA A 69 -18.71 11.03 7.86
CA ALA A 69 -19.24 11.97 6.89
C ALA A 69 -20.65 12.41 7.34
N PRO A 70 -20.97 13.73 7.32
CA PRO A 70 -22.29 14.20 7.73
C PRO A 70 -23.36 13.52 6.84
N GLY A 71 -24.21 12.70 7.47
CA GLY A 71 -25.25 11.89 6.82
C GLY A 71 -25.13 10.38 7.01
N ALA A 72 -24.03 9.86 7.56
CA ALA A 72 -23.91 8.42 7.90
C ALA A 72 -24.74 7.99 9.13
N ASP A 73 -25.28 8.96 9.88
CA ASP A 73 -26.12 8.74 11.07
C ASP A 73 -27.64 8.71 10.77
N GLU A 74 -28.05 8.66 9.50
CA GLU A 74 -29.42 8.22 9.18
C GLU A 74 -29.45 6.69 9.09
N ALA A 75 -29.33 6.04 10.25
CA ALA A 75 -29.98 4.76 10.46
C ALA A 75 -31.47 4.93 10.08
N PRO A 76 -32.09 3.99 9.34
CA PRO A 76 -33.50 4.11 9.01
C PRO A 76 -34.27 4.07 10.31
N GLY A 77 -34.81 5.23 10.69
CA GLY A 77 -35.68 5.39 11.85
C GLY A 77 -36.81 4.38 11.75
N GLU A 78 -36.82 3.49 12.72
CA GLU A 78 -37.99 2.75 13.13
C GLU A 78 -39.06 3.77 13.52
N GLY A 79 -40.05 3.97 12.65
CA GLY A 79 -41.10 4.95 12.86
C GLY A 79 -42.15 4.96 11.75
N ASP A 80 -43.36 4.51 12.10
CA ASP A 80 -44.68 4.87 11.54
C ASP A 80 -45.29 4.00 10.42
N LYS A 81 -45.86 2.84 10.79
CA LYS A 81 -47.33 2.63 10.89
C LYS A 81 -47.71 1.24 11.40
#